data_AF-A0A1M6G5B1-F1
#
_entry.id   AF-A0A1M6G5B1-F1
#
_cell.length_a   1.000
_cell.length_b   1.000
_cell.length_c   1.000
_cell.angle_alpha   90.00
_cell.angle_beta   90.00
_cell.angle_gamma   90.00
#
_symmetry.space_group_name_H-M   'P 1'
#
loop_
_entity.id
_entity.type
_entity.pdbx_description
1 polymer ?
#
loop_
_entity_poly.entity_id
_entity_poly.type
_entity_poly.pdbx_seq_one_letter_code
_entity_poly.pdbx_strand_id
1 'polypeptide(L)'
;MSLFRPFVPVIAIAASTSLAWGHEFWIDPEDYTLAPGDTLTAAIRVGENFKGSSYAYIRDNFRRFDLAQGGDVAPVEGRIGDRPALSTTIDEDGLAIVVHVTRDYDLTYSSYESFVNFVTHKDAEWVIDAHAEAGQEGVAPKEIYSRHAKSLVAVGEGAGQDHAFGLVTEIVALENPYTGDMGDGIDVQVLYQSEPRGDAQVEIFDRDPDGEVTVSTVTTDAEGVATVPVTAGHSYLVDAVVLRRPGDDVAEETGAAWESLWASLTFAVPE
;
A
#
# COMPACT_ATOMS: atom_id res chain seq x y z
N MET A 1 18.60 -58.40 -29.29
CA MET A 1 18.93 -57.60 -28.08
C MET A 1 18.40 -56.20 -28.29
N SER A 2 17.20 -55.92 -27.75
CA SER A 2 16.59 -54.60 -27.84
C SER A 2 17.13 -53.73 -26.70
N LEU A 3 17.78 -52.62 -27.03
CA LEU A 3 18.33 -51.66 -26.06
C LEU A 3 17.20 -50.68 -25.67
N PHE A 4 16.64 -50.88 -24.48
CA PHE A 4 15.79 -49.88 -23.83
C PHE A 4 16.67 -48.69 -23.40
N ARG A 5 16.43 -47.52 -24.00
CA ARG A 5 16.95 -46.24 -23.51
C ARG A 5 15.97 -45.69 -22.46
N PRO A 6 16.40 -45.40 -21.22
CA PRO A 6 15.53 -44.77 -20.25
C PRO A 6 15.28 -43.31 -20.67
N PHE A 7 14.01 -42.94 -20.80
CA PHE A 7 13.56 -41.55 -20.86
C PHE A 7 13.73 -40.96 -19.45
N VAL A 8 14.64 -40.00 -19.30
CA VAL A 8 14.71 -39.18 -18.09
C VAL A 8 13.79 -37.99 -18.33
N PRO A 9 12.68 -37.83 -17.59
CA PRO A 9 11.87 -36.63 -17.70
C PRO A 9 12.66 -35.48 -17.09
N VAL A 10 13.03 -34.50 -17.92
CA VAL A 10 13.50 -33.21 -17.45
C VAL A 10 12.28 -32.51 -16.86
N ILE A 11 12.17 -32.51 -15.53
CA ILE A 11 11.23 -31.64 -14.82
C ILE A 11 11.78 -30.23 -15.01
N ALA A 12 11.20 -29.48 -15.94
CA ALA A 12 11.38 -28.05 -16.01
C ALA A 12 10.71 -27.46 -14.76
N ILE A 13 11.51 -27.16 -13.74
CA ILE A 13 11.10 -26.28 -12.66
C ILE A 13 10.89 -24.93 -13.32
N ALA A 14 9.63 -24.59 -13.59
CA ALA A 14 9.25 -23.22 -13.87
C ALA A 14 9.57 -22.42 -12.61
N ALA A 15 10.77 -21.84 -12.57
CA ALA A 15 11.06 -20.78 -11.65
C ALA A 15 10.14 -19.63 -12.08
N SER A 16 9.03 -19.46 -11.36
CA SER A 16 8.31 -18.20 -11.37
C SER A 16 9.30 -17.16 -10.90
N THR A 17 9.94 -16.49 -11.86
CA THR A 17 10.68 -15.25 -11.62
C THR A 17 9.63 -14.21 -11.30
N SER A 18 9.11 -14.24 -10.07
CA SER A 18 8.62 -13.02 -9.44
C SER A 18 9.83 -12.10 -9.39
N LEU A 19 9.99 -11.32 -10.46
CA LEU A 19 10.79 -10.11 -10.45
C LEU A 19 10.35 -9.37 -9.18
N ALA A 20 11.27 -8.88 -8.36
CA ALA A 20 10.87 -8.12 -7.18
C ALA A 20 10.36 -6.76 -7.68
N TRP A 21 9.05 -6.63 -7.82
CA TRP A 21 8.40 -5.34 -8.06
C TRP A 21 8.46 -4.57 -6.72
N GLY A 22 8.29 -3.25 -6.76
CA GLY A 22 7.84 -2.56 -5.57
C GLY A 22 6.49 -3.17 -5.16
N HIS A 23 6.53 -4.15 -4.26
CA HIS A 23 5.33 -4.85 -3.83
C HIS A 23 4.43 -3.88 -3.08
N GLU A 24 3.13 -4.00 -3.32
CA GLU A 24 2.09 -3.35 -2.53
C GLU A 24 2.30 -3.63 -1.04
N PHE A 25 1.91 -2.68 -0.20
CA PHE A 25 1.91 -2.82 1.24
C PHE A 25 0.60 -2.28 1.77
N TRP A 26 0.01 -3.01 2.71
CA TRP A 26 -1.26 -2.61 3.27
C TRP A 26 -1.47 -3.17 4.67
N ILE A 27 -2.42 -2.56 5.37
CA ILE A 27 -3.00 -3.10 6.60
C ILE A 27 -4.24 -3.89 6.18
N ASP A 28 -4.34 -5.15 6.58
CA ASP A 28 -5.42 -6.09 6.25
C ASP A 28 -6.13 -6.49 7.53
N PRO A 29 -7.17 -5.76 7.96
CA PRO A 29 -8.10 -6.21 9.00
C PRO A 29 -8.67 -7.58 8.63
N GLU A 30 -8.79 -8.47 9.63
CA GLU A 30 -9.50 -9.73 9.45
C GLU A 30 -11.01 -9.51 9.25
N ASP A 31 -11.52 -8.44 9.86
CA ASP A 31 -12.88 -7.94 9.71
C ASP A 31 -12.84 -6.41 9.63
N TYR A 32 -13.60 -5.84 8.69
CA TYR A 32 -13.72 -4.40 8.47
C TYR A 32 -14.92 -3.78 9.21
N THR A 33 -15.82 -4.61 9.78
CA THR A 33 -17.00 -4.16 10.52
C THR A 33 -17.11 -4.91 11.86
N LEU A 34 -16.84 -4.22 12.96
CA LEU A 34 -16.76 -4.78 14.30
C LEU A 34 -17.92 -4.30 15.19
N ALA A 35 -18.27 -5.07 16.21
CA ALA A 35 -19.09 -4.56 17.31
C ALA A 35 -18.22 -3.86 18.38
N PRO A 36 -18.76 -2.87 19.11
CA PRO A 36 -18.07 -2.32 20.27
C PRO A 36 -17.72 -3.42 21.30
N GLY A 37 -16.47 -3.44 21.74
CA GLY A 37 -15.90 -4.47 22.61
C GLY A 37 -15.24 -5.65 21.86
N ASP A 38 -15.34 -5.70 20.53
CA ASP A 38 -14.61 -6.66 19.72
C ASP A 38 -13.12 -6.29 19.62
N THR A 39 -12.31 -7.27 19.22
CA THR A 39 -10.88 -7.08 19.00
C THR A 39 -10.62 -6.81 17.53
N LEU A 40 -10.20 -5.58 17.21
CA LEU A 40 -9.62 -5.29 15.92
C LEU A 40 -8.30 -6.06 15.79
N THR A 41 -8.25 -6.97 14.83
CA THR A 41 -7.06 -7.75 14.48
C THR A 41 -6.71 -7.47 13.03
N ALA A 42 -5.47 -7.03 12.77
CA ALA A 42 -5.02 -6.69 11.43
C ALA A 42 -3.59 -7.12 11.15
N ALA A 43 -3.37 -7.69 9.97
CA ALA A 43 -2.04 -8.03 9.47
C ALA A 43 -1.44 -6.85 8.72
N ILE A 44 -0.15 -6.61 8.90
CA ILE A 44 0.63 -5.83 7.93
C ILE A 44 1.06 -6.78 6.82
N ARG A 45 0.78 -6.44 5.57
CA ARG A 45 1.09 -7.30 4.41
C ARG A 45 1.97 -6.61 3.39
N VAL A 46 2.76 -7.43 2.70
CA VAL A 46 3.49 -7.06 1.49
C VAL A 46 3.22 -8.12 0.43
N GLY A 47 2.88 -7.70 -0.78
CA GLY A 47 2.48 -8.63 -1.83
C GLY A 47 2.18 -7.98 -3.17
N GLU A 48 1.41 -8.70 -3.97
CA GLU A 48 0.98 -8.27 -5.30
C GLU A 48 -0.47 -8.72 -5.51
N ASN A 49 -1.26 -7.93 -6.24
CA ASN A 49 -2.68 -8.19 -6.49
C ASN A 49 -3.45 -8.43 -5.18
N PHE A 50 -3.20 -7.60 -4.16
CA PHE A 50 -3.85 -7.65 -2.85
C PHE A 50 -3.69 -9.01 -2.13
N LYS A 51 -2.65 -9.77 -2.49
CA LYS A 51 -2.29 -11.08 -1.92
C LYS A 51 -0.83 -11.05 -1.49
N GLY A 52 -0.60 -11.27 -0.20
CA GLY A 52 0.71 -10.99 0.37
C GLY A 52 1.02 -11.73 1.65
N SER A 53 2.32 -11.76 1.97
CA SER A 53 2.82 -12.31 3.21
C SER A 53 2.52 -11.37 4.37
N SER A 54 2.08 -11.92 5.51
CA SER A 54 1.90 -11.17 6.75
C SER A 54 3.24 -10.98 7.48
N TYR A 55 3.51 -9.75 7.91
CA TYR A 55 4.69 -9.34 8.65
C TYR A 55 4.37 -9.20 10.13
N ALA A 56 5.38 -9.49 10.97
CA ALA A 56 5.26 -9.41 12.41
C ALA A 56 5.38 -7.97 12.91
N TYR A 57 4.83 -7.72 14.10
CA TYR A 57 5.12 -6.52 14.86
C TYR A 57 6.61 -6.49 15.25
N ILE A 58 7.38 -5.62 14.61
CA ILE A 58 8.80 -5.40 14.87
C ILE A 58 9.01 -3.89 14.97
N ARG A 59 9.27 -3.38 16.18
CA ARG A 59 9.32 -1.94 16.44
C ARG A 59 10.32 -1.20 15.54
N ASP A 60 11.45 -1.82 15.21
CA ASP A 60 12.47 -1.23 14.36
C ASP A 60 12.06 -1.10 12.88
N ASN A 61 10.96 -1.73 12.45
CA ASN A 61 10.50 -1.67 11.06
C ASN A 61 9.59 -0.47 10.76
N PHE A 62 9.21 0.32 11.76
CA PHE A 62 8.26 1.41 11.57
C PHE A 62 8.55 2.61 12.46
N ARG A 63 8.21 3.80 11.94
CA ARG A 63 8.33 5.09 12.63
C ARG A 63 7.03 5.45 13.34
N ARG A 64 5.91 5.01 12.79
CA ARG A 64 4.55 5.29 13.28
C ARG A 64 3.69 4.05 13.12
N PHE A 65 2.92 3.72 14.15
CA PHE A 65 1.88 2.70 14.09
C PHE A 65 0.84 3.07 15.14
N ASP A 66 -0.24 3.69 14.70
CA ASP A 66 -1.22 4.32 15.57
C ASP A 66 -2.62 3.79 15.23
N LEU A 67 -3.51 3.84 16.22
CA LEU A 67 -4.93 3.68 16.10
C LEU A 67 -5.59 5.01 16.45
N ALA A 68 -6.42 5.52 15.56
CA ALA A 68 -7.17 6.75 15.75
C ALA A 68 -8.68 6.48 15.73
N GLN A 69 -9.42 7.06 16.67
CA GLN A 69 -10.88 6.96 16.73
C GLN A 69 -11.42 8.13 17.56
N GLY A 70 -12.55 8.72 17.17
CA GLY A 70 -13.20 9.77 17.98
C GLY A 70 -12.38 11.04 18.20
N GLY A 71 -11.30 11.25 17.44
CA GLY A 71 -10.34 12.34 17.62
C GLY A 71 -9.14 12.01 18.52
N ASP A 72 -9.18 10.87 19.22
CA ASP A 72 -8.04 10.33 19.95
C ASP A 72 -7.11 9.57 19.00
N VAL A 73 -5.81 9.68 19.25
CA VAL A 73 -4.77 8.94 18.52
C VAL A 73 -3.82 8.34 19.54
N ALA A 74 -3.68 7.01 19.51
CA ALA A 74 -2.81 6.26 20.41
C ALA A 74 -1.89 5.32 19.62
N PRO A 75 -0.66 5.08 20.08
CA PRO A 75 0.20 4.08 19.46
C PRO A 75 -0.41 2.67 19.62
N VAL A 76 -0.29 1.86 18.58
CA VAL A 76 -0.61 0.43 18.64
C VAL A 76 0.46 -0.27 19.47
N GLU A 77 0.03 -0.88 20.56
CA GLU A 77 0.90 -1.71 21.39
C GLU A 77 0.88 -3.16 20.90
N GLY A 78 2.07 -3.74 20.73
CA GLY A 78 2.24 -5.13 20.31
C GLY A 78 3.49 -5.75 20.92
N ARG A 79 3.55 -7.08 20.97
CA ARG A 79 4.75 -7.81 21.37
C ARG A 79 5.60 -8.10 20.15
N ILE A 80 6.92 -8.02 20.32
CA ILE A 80 7.86 -8.34 19.23
C ILE A 80 7.59 -9.77 18.74
N GLY A 81 7.29 -9.88 17.45
CA GLY A 81 6.98 -11.16 16.80
C GLY A 81 5.49 -11.48 16.66
N ASP A 82 4.59 -10.66 17.20
CA ASP A 82 3.14 -10.85 17.05
C ASP A 82 2.73 -10.84 15.56
N ARG A 83 1.90 -11.81 15.18
CA ARG A 83 1.32 -12.01 13.85
C ARG A 83 -0.11 -12.54 14.04
N PRO A 84 -1.17 -11.77 13.78
CA PRO A 84 -1.20 -10.41 13.20
C PRO A 84 -0.49 -9.34 14.05
N ALA A 85 -0.04 -8.26 13.40
CA ALA A 85 0.79 -7.24 14.05
C ALA A 85 -0.02 -6.25 14.89
N LEU A 86 -1.33 -6.17 14.66
CA LEU A 86 -2.27 -5.39 15.44
C LEU A 86 -3.32 -6.32 16.03
N SER A 87 -3.56 -6.19 17.33
CA SER A 87 -4.63 -6.84 18.06
C SER A 87 -5.00 -5.94 19.24
N THR A 88 -6.14 -5.27 19.16
CA THR A 88 -6.57 -4.27 20.15
C THR A 88 -8.08 -4.29 20.28
N THR A 89 -8.58 -4.32 21.51
CA THR A 89 -10.01 -4.18 21.78
C THR A 89 -10.45 -2.74 21.56
N ILE A 90 -11.54 -2.54 20.83
CA ILE A 90 -12.11 -1.22 20.59
C ILE A 90 -13.50 -1.17 21.22
N ASP A 91 -13.62 -0.42 22.32
CA ASP A 91 -14.85 -0.35 23.10
C ASP A 91 -15.84 0.73 22.61
N GLU A 92 -15.36 1.72 21.87
CA GLU A 92 -16.16 2.86 21.42
C GLU A 92 -16.70 2.65 19.99
N ASP A 93 -17.91 3.14 19.75
CA ASP A 93 -18.51 3.23 18.42
C ASP A 93 -17.82 4.32 17.60
N GLY A 94 -17.59 4.05 16.32
CA GLY A 94 -17.13 5.02 15.35
C GLY A 94 -16.16 4.44 14.33
N LEU A 95 -15.65 5.31 13.46
CA LEU A 95 -14.64 4.96 12.48
C LEU A 95 -13.26 4.83 13.16
N ALA A 96 -12.73 3.62 13.20
CA ALA A 96 -11.37 3.34 13.62
C ALA A 96 -10.43 3.43 12.41
N ILE A 97 -9.34 4.18 12.56
CA ILE A 97 -8.34 4.43 11.52
C ILE A 97 -6.99 3.94 12.01
N VAL A 98 -6.46 2.90 11.37
CA VAL A 98 -5.11 2.41 11.62
C VAL A 98 -4.16 3.18 10.72
N VAL A 99 -3.07 3.71 11.28
CA VAL A 99 -2.04 4.46 10.54
C VAL A 99 -0.69 3.79 10.74
N HIS A 100 0.04 3.51 9.66
CA HIS A 100 1.35 2.86 9.73
C HIS A 100 2.35 3.52 8.77
N VAL A 101 3.54 3.87 9.29
CA VAL A 101 4.66 4.39 8.48
C VAL A 101 5.88 3.55 8.71
N THR A 102 6.40 2.91 7.66
CA THR A 102 7.61 2.10 7.78
C THR A 102 8.85 2.95 8.04
N ARG A 103 9.95 2.32 8.44
CA ARG A 103 11.27 2.91 8.21
C ARG A 103 11.58 3.01 6.71
N ASP A 104 12.71 3.61 6.37
CA ASP A 104 13.23 3.53 5.00
C ASP A 104 13.87 2.17 4.80
N TYR A 105 13.69 1.65 3.60
CA TYR A 105 14.28 0.41 3.12
C TYR A 105 15.10 0.69 1.88
N ASP A 106 16.23 -0.02 1.75
CA ASP A 106 17.03 0.01 0.54
C ASP A 106 16.47 -1.00 -0.48
N LEU A 107 16.43 -0.57 -1.74
CA LEU A 107 16.13 -1.40 -2.89
C LEU A 107 17.30 -1.31 -3.87
N THR A 108 17.77 -2.45 -4.33
CA THR A 108 18.69 -2.54 -5.47
C THR A 108 18.00 -3.33 -6.56
N TYR A 109 17.77 -2.68 -7.70
CA TYR A 109 17.14 -3.33 -8.84
C TYR A 109 18.05 -4.43 -9.40
N SER A 110 17.46 -5.57 -9.73
CA SER A 110 18.19 -6.69 -10.36
C SER A 110 18.60 -6.38 -11.80
N SER A 111 17.89 -5.47 -12.47
CA SER A 111 18.16 -4.99 -13.81
C SER A 111 17.58 -3.59 -14.05
N TYR A 112 18.12 -2.87 -15.03
CA TYR A 112 17.56 -1.58 -15.47
C TYR A 112 16.15 -1.74 -16.06
N GLU A 113 15.87 -2.86 -16.72
CA GLU A 113 14.54 -3.17 -17.26
C GLU A 113 13.49 -3.29 -16.15
N SER A 114 13.84 -3.89 -15.00
CA SER A 114 12.94 -3.95 -13.84
C SER A 114 12.62 -2.57 -13.29
N PHE A 115 13.58 -1.64 -13.34
CA PHE A 115 13.35 -0.25 -12.96
C PHE A 115 12.44 0.47 -13.96
N VAL A 116 12.70 0.32 -15.27
CA VAL A 116 11.84 0.88 -16.33
C VAL A 116 10.41 0.37 -16.20
N ASN A 117 10.20 -0.94 -16.04
CA ASN A 117 8.87 -1.52 -15.88
C ASN A 117 8.13 -0.95 -14.65
N PHE A 118 8.85 -0.79 -13.53
CA PHE A 118 8.27 -0.21 -12.32
C PHE A 118 7.82 1.23 -12.53
N VAL A 119 8.70 2.10 -13.06
CA VAL A 119 8.34 3.52 -13.23
C VAL A 119 7.31 3.73 -14.33
N THR A 120 7.28 2.89 -15.37
CA THR A 120 6.19 2.89 -16.36
C THR A 120 4.87 2.47 -15.72
N HIS A 121 4.86 1.41 -14.93
CA HIS A 121 3.63 0.92 -14.28
C HIS A 121 3.04 1.91 -13.28
N LYS A 122 3.89 2.69 -12.59
CA LYS A 122 3.47 3.72 -11.62
C LYS A 122 3.41 5.14 -12.22
N ASP A 123 3.27 5.26 -13.54
CA ASP A 123 3.12 6.54 -14.27
C ASP A 123 4.19 7.59 -13.93
N ALA A 124 5.44 7.14 -13.91
CA ALA A 124 6.62 7.91 -13.53
C ALA A 124 7.73 7.83 -14.60
N GLU A 125 7.37 7.73 -15.87
CA GLU A 125 8.31 7.49 -16.98
C GLU A 125 9.33 8.63 -17.16
N TRP A 126 9.00 9.85 -16.72
CA TRP A 126 9.92 10.99 -16.67
C TRP A 126 11.22 10.68 -15.89
N VAL A 127 11.16 9.73 -14.94
CA VAL A 127 12.30 9.27 -14.15
C VAL A 127 13.36 8.62 -15.05
N ILE A 128 12.96 7.96 -16.14
CA ILE A 128 13.88 7.31 -17.10
C ILE A 128 14.78 8.37 -17.74
N ASP A 129 14.17 9.45 -18.24
CA ASP A 129 14.90 10.56 -18.88
C ASP A 129 15.80 11.26 -17.86
N ALA A 130 15.27 11.59 -16.68
CA ALA A 130 16.05 12.22 -15.61
C ALA A 130 17.21 11.34 -15.11
N HIS A 131 17.09 10.02 -15.19
CA HIS A 131 18.15 9.08 -14.86
C HIS A 131 19.24 9.05 -15.94
N ALA A 132 18.85 9.09 -17.22
CA ALA A 132 19.78 9.18 -18.34
C ALA A 132 20.53 10.53 -18.34
N GLU A 133 19.86 11.65 -18.08
CA GLU A 133 20.46 12.99 -17.96
C GLU A 133 21.51 13.07 -16.84
N ALA A 134 21.35 12.28 -15.78
CA ALA A 134 22.34 12.13 -14.72
C ALA A 134 23.53 11.23 -15.10
N GLY A 135 23.63 10.79 -16.37
CA GLY A 135 24.69 9.92 -16.88
C GLY A 135 24.55 8.46 -16.48
N GLN A 136 23.36 8.04 -16.04
CA GLN A 136 23.07 6.67 -15.56
C GLN A 136 22.22 5.88 -16.57
N GLU A 137 22.26 6.23 -17.84
CA GLU A 137 21.51 5.55 -18.90
C GLU A 137 21.83 4.04 -18.91
N GLY A 138 20.79 3.21 -18.86
CA GLY A 138 20.93 1.75 -18.85
C GLY A 138 21.47 1.16 -17.53
N VAL A 139 21.71 1.98 -16.51
CA VAL A 139 22.25 1.54 -15.21
C VAL A 139 21.11 1.38 -14.22
N ALA A 140 20.98 0.19 -13.63
CA ALA A 140 20.00 -0.07 -12.57
C ALA A 140 20.28 0.81 -11.34
N PRO A 141 19.34 1.66 -10.89
CA PRO A 141 19.57 2.51 -9.75
C PRO A 141 19.57 1.72 -8.43
N LYS A 142 20.16 2.31 -7.40
CA LYS A 142 19.73 2.07 -6.02
C LYS A 142 18.57 3.01 -5.71
N GLU A 143 17.65 2.53 -4.92
CA GLU A 143 16.50 3.28 -4.45
C GLU A 143 16.36 3.13 -2.93
N ILE A 144 15.86 4.16 -2.27
CA ILE A 144 15.28 4.03 -0.94
C ILE A 144 13.77 4.17 -1.01
N TYR A 145 13.05 3.48 -0.15
CA TYR A 145 11.59 3.59 -0.14
C TYR A 145 11.00 3.52 1.26
N SER A 146 9.85 4.18 1.43
CA SER A 146 9.03 4.09 2.64
C SER A 146 7.55 4.04 2.31
N ARG A 147 6.77 3.46 3.23
CA ARG A 147 5.35 3.16 3.00
C ARG A 147 4.49 3.76 4.10
N HIS A 148 3.39 4.37 3.69
CA HIS A 148 2.47 5.20 4.46
C HIS A 148 1.06 4.65 4.27
N ALA A 149 0.68 3.74 5.15
CA ALA A 149 -0.58 3.02 5.05
C ALA A 149 -1.61 3.56 6.03
N LYS A 150 -2.86 3.60 5.57
CA LYS A 150 -4.04 3.71 6.42
C LYS A 150 -5.00 2.55 6.17
N SER A 151 -5.83 2.26 7.17
CA SER A 151 -6.97 1.35 7.03
C SER A 151 -8.15 1.88 7.83
N LEU A 152 -9.33 1.86 7.21
CA LEU A 152 -10.58 2.31 7.82
C LEU A 152 -11.38 1.09 8.23
N VAL A 153 -11.85 1.05 9.48
CA VAL A 153 -12.66 -0.04 10.03
C VAL A 153 -13.86 0.57 10.74
N ALA A 154 -15.07 0.10 10.44
CA ALA A 154 -16.25 0.48 11.19
C ALA A 154 -16.32 -0.30 12.51
N VAL A 155 -16.53 0.41 13.62
CA VAL A 155 -16.93 -0.19 14.89
C VAL A 155 -18.33 0.33 15.23
N GLY A 156 -19.29 -0.56 15.47
CA GLY A 156 -20.68 -0.17 15.66
C GLY A 156 -21.31 0.38 14.38
N GLU A 157 -21.83 1.61 14.42
CA GLU A 157 -22.35 2.29 13.23
C GLU A 157 -21.23 2.84 12.33
N GLY A 158 -19.98 2.87 12.81
CA GLY A 158 -18.83 3.32 12.02
C GLY A 158 -18.83 4.81 11.73
N ALA A 159 -19.59 5.60 12.52
CA ALA A 159 -19.70 7.04 12.33
C ALA A 159 -18.34 7.75 12.52
N GLY A 160 -18.05 8.70 11.65
CA GLY A 160 -16.77 9.41 11.62
C GLY A 160 -16.35 9.74 10.20
N GLN A 161 -15.15 10.29 10.04
CA GLN A 161 -14.57 10.61 8.73
C GLN A 161 -13.07 10.41 8.79
N ASP A 162 -12.50 9.89 7.70
CA ASP A 162 -11.06 9.88 7.53
C ASP A 162 -10.51 11.31 7.40
N HIS A 163 -9.26 11.52 7.75
CA HIS A 163 -8.60 12.82 7.66
C HIS A 163 -7.10 12.66 7.43
N ALA A 164 -6.44 13.76 7.09
CA ALA A 164 -4.99 13.77 6.93
C ALA A 164 -4.28 13.66 8.29
N PHE A 165 -3.36 12.70 8.41
CA PHE A 165 -2.50 12.46 9.58
C PHE A 165 -1.12 13.11 9.45
N GLY A 166 -0.87 13.83 8.34
CA GLY A 166 0.39 14.50 8.07
C GLY A 166 1.46 13.53 7.59
N LEU A 167 1.07 12.48 6.87
CA LEU A 167 2.03 11.56 6.25
C LEU A 167 2.72 12.25 5.07
N VAL A 168 3.96 11.84 4.74
CA VAL A 168 4.72 12.49 3.66
C VAL A 168 4.01 12.33 2.31
N THR A 169 3.42 11.16 2.08
CA THR A 169 2.43 10.91 1.03
C THR A 169 1.23 10.23 1.70
N GLU A 170 0.02 10.62 1.32
CA GLU A 170 -1.19 10.20 2.03
C GLU A 170 -2.36 10.06 1.05
N ILE A 171 -3.22 9.07 1.28
CA ILE A 171 -4.53 8.95 0.64
C ILE A 171 -5.58 9.15 1.75
N VAL A 172 -6.51 10.07 1.54
CA VAL A 172 -7.61 10.37 2.47
C VAL A 172 -8.93 10.03 1.80
N ALA A 173 -9.76 9.20 2.42
CA ALA A 173 -11.14 9.05 1.96
C ALA A 173 -11.94 10.31 2.31
N LEU A 174 -12.54 10.95 1.31
CA LEU A 174 -13.36 12.15 1.50
C LEU A 174 -14.78 11.81 1.96
N GLU A 175 -15.18 10.55 1.80
CA GLU A 175 -16.46 10.00 2.25
C GLU A 175 -16.20 8.79 3.15
N ASN A 176 -17.14 8.48 4.04
CA ASN A 176 -17.04 7.31 4.90
C ASN A 176 -17.63 6.09 4.17
N PRO A 177 -16.85 5.05 3.86
CA PRO A 177 -17.32 3.89 3.08
C PRO A 177 -18.39 3.05 3.79
N TYR A 178 -18.61 3.28 5.09
CA TYR A 178 -19.56 2.52 5.92
C TYR A 178 -20.88 3.25 6.15
N THR A 179 -20.90 4.58 6.04
CA THR A 179 -22.08 5.41 6.34
C THR A 179 -22.49 6.34 5.19
N GLY A 180 -21.62 6.53 4.20
CA GLY A 180 -21.87 7.37 3.02
C GLY A 180 -22.70 6.66 1.95
N ASP A 181 -23.17 7.44 0.98
CA ASP A 181 -23.77 6.91 -0.24
C ASP A 181 -22.66 6.63 -1.25
N MET A 182 -22.48 5.36 -1.60
CA MET A 182 -21.40 4.91 -2.49
C MET A 182 -21.88 4.66 -3.93
N GLY A 183 -23.05 5.21 -4.30
CA GLY A 183 -23.71 4.92 -5.58
C GLY A 183 -22.93 5.34 -6.83
N ASP A 184 -22.02 6.32 -6.72
CA ASP A 184 -21.14 6.79 -7.78
C ASP A 184 -19.64 6.51 -7.52
N GLY A 185 -19.32 5.88 -6.40
CA GLY A 185 -17.95 5.55 -6.00
C GLY A 185 -17.65 6.04 -4.59
N ILE A 186 -16.36 6.15 -4.29
CA ILE A 186 -15.85 6.87 -3.13
C ILE A 186 -14.78 7.86 -3.58
N ASP A 187 -14.95 9.12 -3.22
CA ASP A 187 -13.91 10.12 -3.49
C ASP A 187 -12.73 9.97 -2.52
N VAL A 188 -11.52 9.91 -3.08
CA VAL A 188 -10.27 9.92 -2.33
C VAL A 188 -9.41 11.09 -2.75
N GLN A 189 -8.69 11.68 -1.79
CA GLN A 189 -7.71 12.74 -2.04
C GLN A 189 -6.29 12.22 -1.80
N VAL A 190 -5.43 12.39 -2.79
CA VAL A 190 -3.99 12.11 -2.70
C VAL A 190 -3.25 13.37 -2.31
N LEU A 191 -2.47 13.29 -1.24
CA LEU A 191 -1.65 14.37 -0.72
C LEU A 191 -0.16 13.99 -0.81
N TYR A 192 0.67 14.98 -1.10
CA TYR A 192 2.12 14.90 -0.96
C TYR A 192 2.62 16.12 -0.21
N GLN A 193 3.33 15.90 0.91
CA GLN A 193 3.76 16.95 1.84
C GLN A 193 2.61 17.85 2.31
N SER A 194 1.46 17.24 2.58
CA SER A 194 0.20 17.91 2.98
C SER A 194 -0.41 18.84 1.93
N GLU A 195 0.09 18.83 0.69
CA GLU A 195 -0.49 19.55 -0.45
C GLU A 195 -1.22 18.56 -1.39
N PRO A 196 -2.33 18.97 -2.01
CA PRO A 196 -3.00 18.18 -3.05
C PRO A 196 -2.07 17.76 -4.19
N ARG A 197 -2.12 16.48 -4.58
CA ARG A 197 -1.33 15.94 -5.68
C ARG A 197 -2.22 15.61 -6.87
N GLY A 198 -2.36 16.57 -7.78
CA GLY A 198 -3.06 16.36 -9.05
C GLY A 198 -2.25 15.60 -10.09
N ASP A 199 -2.96 15.08 -11.09
CA ASP A 199 -2.39 14.26 -12.18
C ASP A 199 -1.59 13.06 -11.65
N ALA A 200 -2.05 12.48 -10.55
CA ALA A 200 -1.47 11.29 -9.94
C ALA A 200 -2.30 10.05 -10.29
N GLN A 201 -1.62 8.98 -10.72
CA GLN A 201 -2.25 7.67 -10.80
C GLN A 201 -2.60 7.15 -9.39
N VAL A 202 -3.85 6.74 -9.22
CA VAL A 202 -4.34 5.92 -8.12
C VAL A 202 -4.65 4.54 -8.68
N GLU A 203 -3.95 3.53 -8.18
CA GLU A 203 -4.23 2.12 -8.50
C GLU A 203 -5.22 1.54 -7.52
N ILE A 204 -6.19 0.79 -8.03
CA ILE A 204 -7.32 0.26 -7.27
C ILE A 204 -7.31 -1.25 -7.41
N PHE A 205 -7.21 -1.94 -6.28
CA PHE A 205 -7.36 -3.38 -6.14
C PHE A 205 -8.72 -3.66 -5.49
N ASP A 206 -9.67 -4.07 -6.32
CA ASP A 206 -11.02 -4.46 -5.90
C ASP A 206 -11.04 -5.97 -5.61
N ARG A 207 -11.29 -6.35 -4.36
CA ARG A 207 -11.40 -7.75 -3.93
C ARG A 207 -12.86 -8.09 -3.61
N ASP A 208 -13.41 -9.03 -4.36
CA ASP A 208 -14.76 -9.54 -4.18
C ASP A 208 -14.88 -10.50 -2.97
N PRO A 209 -16.12 -10.90 -2.58
CA PRO A 209 -16.34 -11.83 -1.47
C PRO A 209 -15.72 -13.22 -1.66
N ASP A 210 -15.45 -13.65 -2.90
CA ASP A 210 -14.80 -14.93 -3.23
C ASP A 210 -13.25 -14.81 -3.21
N GLY A 211 -12.71 -13.60 -3.09
CA GLY A 211 -11.29 -13.29 -3.04
C GLY A 211 -10.62 -13.15 -4.42
N GLU A 212 -11.40 -12.98 -5.49
CA GLU A 212 -10.92 -12.53 -6.80
C GLU A 212 -10.57 -11.04 -6.75
N VAL A 213 -9.48 -10.66 -7.42
CA VAL A 213 -8.97 -9.28 -7.39
C VAL A 213 -8.96 -8.72 -8.80
N THR A 214 -9.65 -7.61 -9.01
CA THR A 214 -9.61 -6.81 -10.24
C THR A 214 -8.80 -5.56 -10.00
N VAL A 215 -7.88 -5.25 -10.92
CA VAL A 215 -7.02 -4.08 -10.83
C VAL A 215 -7.42 -3.06 -11.90
N SER A 216 -7.54 -1.80 -11.49
CA SER A 216 -7.81 -0.67 -12.38
C SER A 216 -7.09 0.58 -11.89
N THR A 217 -7.10 1.65 -12.69
CA THR A 217 -6.50 2.92 -12.31
C THR A 217 -7.45 4.08 -12.58
N VAL A 218 -7.32 5.11 -11.76
CA VAL A 218 -7.93 6.44 -11.97
C VAL A 218 -6.85 7.52 -11.80
N THR A 219 -7.11 8.71 -12.30
CA THR A 219 -6.17 9.84 -12.21
C THR A 219 -6.80 10.96 -11.40
N THR A 220 -6.03 11.55 -10.49
CA THR A 220 -6.49 12.67 -9.68
C THR A 220 -6.62 13.97 -10.48
N ASP A 221 -7.61 14.78 -10.13
CA ASP A 221 -7.78 16.13 -10.66
C ASP A 221 -6.80 17.14 -10.04
N ALA A 222 -6.94 18.43 -10.36
CA ALA A 222 -6.05 19.48 -9.85
C ALA A 222 -6.11 19.68 -8.32
N GLU A 223 -7.18 19.23 -7.67
CA GLU A 223 -7.36 19.24 -6.20
C GLU A 223 -6.89 17.91 -5.57
N GLY A 224 -6.23 17.06 -6.35
CA GLY A 224 -5.72 15.76 -5.90
C GLY A 224 -6.82 14.74 -5.65
N VAL A 225 -8.04 14.96 -6.15
CA VAL A 225 -9.20 14.10 -5.91
C VAL A 225 -9.41 13.14 -7.07
N ALA A 226 -9.74 11.88 -6.76
CA ALA A 226 -10.22 10.91 -7.73
C ALA A 226 -11.37 10.08 -7.14
N THR A 227 -12.35 9.75 -7.97
CA THR A 227 -13.44 8.84 -7.60
C THR A 227 -13.02 7.39 -7.84
N VAL A 228 -12.99 6.59 -6.79
CA VAL A 228 -12.73 5.15 -6.84
C VAL A 228 -14.07 4.42 -7.04
N PRO A 229 -14.27 3.68 -8.15
CA PRO A 229 -15.47 2.88 -8.31
C PRO A 229 -15.51 1.78 -7.25
N VAL A 230 -16.65 1.61 -6.58
CA VAL A 230 -16.84 0.60 -5.54
C VAL A 230 -18.12 -0.21 -5.75
N THR A 231 -18.12 -1.41 -5.17
CA THR A 231 -19.21 -2.37 -5.19
C THR A 231 -19.51 -2.80 -3.75
N ALA A 232 -20.79 -2.86 -3.40
CA ALA A 232 -21.23 -3.34 -2.10
C ALA A 232 -20.77 -4.78 -1.84
N GLY A 233 -20.33 -5.06 -0.62
CA GLY A 233 -19.76 -6.34 -0.19
C GLY A 233 -18.27 -6.54 -0.51
N HIS A 234 -17.63 -5.62 -1.23
CA HIS A 234 -16.22 -5.75 -1.64
C HIS A 234 -15.25 -5.06 -0.67
N SER A 235 -13.98 -5.42 -0.76
CA SER A 235 -12.88 -4.77 -0.02
C SER A 235 -11.84 -4.21 -0.98
N TYR A 236 -11.25 -3.08 -0.62
CA TYR A 236 -10.40 -2.29 -1.49
C TYR A 236 -9.03 -2.07 -0.88
N LEU A 237 -8.01 -2.13 -1.73
CA LEU A 237 -6.71 -1.52 -1.51
C LEU A 237 -6.53 -0.47 -2.61
N VAL A 238 -6.27 0.77 -2.24
CA VAL A 238 -5.87 1.82 -3.18
C VAL A 238 -4.45 2.26 -2.89
N ASP A 239 -3.64 2.45 -3.92
CA ASP A 239 -2.27 2.93 -3.78
C ASP A 239 -1.93 4.09 -4.72
N ALA A 240 -0.98 4.91 -4.29
CA ALA A 240 -0.40 5.98 -5.08
C ALA A 240 1.07 6.17 -4.70
N VAL A 241 1.95 6.30 -5.69
CA VAL A 241 3.40 6.33 -5.49
C VAL A 241 3.99 7.67 -5.91
N VAL A 242 4.80 8.28 -5.05
CA VAL A 242 5.64 9.44 -5.39
C VAL A 242 7.04 8.94 -5.68
N LEU A 243 7.62 9.31 -6.83
CA LEU A 243 9.04 9.16 -7.12
C LEU A 243 9.73 10.52 -7.05
N ARG A 244 10.88 10.60 -6.37
CA ARG A 244 11.69 11.81 -6.26
C ARG A 244 13.17 11.48 -6.12
N ARG A 245 14.03 12.51 -6.18
CA ARG A 245 15.41 12.38 -5.72
C ARG A 245 15.45 12.36 -4.19
N PRO A 246 16.24 11.48 -3.56
CA PRO A 246 16.48 11.56 -2.12
C PRO A 246 17.19 12.87 -1.76
N GLY A 247 17.12 13.27 -0.49
CA GLY A 247 17.94 14.37 0.04
C GLY A 247 19.44 14.08 -0.12
N ASP A 248 20.26 15.14 -0.24
CA ASP A 248 21.70 15.01 -0.53
C ASP A 248 22.43 14.13 0.49
N ASP A 249 22.10 14.27 1.78
CA ASP A 249 22.65 13.47 2.88
C ASP A 249 22.30 11.98 2.74
N VAL A 250 21.04 11.69 2.44
CA VAL A 250 20.57 10.32 2.23
C VAL A 250 21.19 9.72 0.96
N ALA A 251 21.31 10.51 -0.10
CA ALA A 251 21.96 10.10 -1.34
C ALA A 251 23.44 9.76 -1.13
N GLU A 252 24.17 10.58 -0.37
CA GLU A 252 25.58 10.34 -0.02
C GLU A 252 25.76 9.10 0.85
N GLU A 253 24.88 8.87 1.83
CA GLU A 253 24.97 7.73 2.75
C GLU A 253 24.65 6.39 2.06
N THR A 254 23.57 6.36 1.28
CA THR A 254 23.01 5.11 0.72
C THR A 254 23.51 4.82 -0.71
N GLY A 255 23.92 5.88 -1.42
CA GLY A 255 24.14 5.85 -2.86
C GLY A 255 22.85 5.70 -3.67
N ALA A 256 21.67 5.94 -3.07
CA ALA A 256 20.40 5.90 -3.76
C ALA A 256 20.28 7.03 -4.78
N ALA A 257 19.86 6.69 -5.99
CA ALA A 257 19.57 7.67 -7.04
C ALA A 257 18.12 8.16 -6.96
N TRP A 258 17.23 7.35 -6.39
CA TRP A 258 15.78 7.58 -6.33
C TRP A 258 15.23 7.25 -4.95
N GLU A 259 14.13 7.91 -4.62
CA GLU A 259 13.31 7.64 -3.45
C GLU A 259 11.86 7.44 -3.88
N SER A 260 11.26 6.31 -3.51
CA SER A 260 9.82 6.06 -3.70
C SER A 260 9.06 6.12 -2.38
N LEU A 261 7.96 6.88 -2.37
CA LEU A 261 7.07 7.00 -1.23
C LEU A 261 5.72 6.42 -1.61
N TRP A 262 5.28 5.41 -0.87
CA TRP A 262 4.06 4.67 -1.16
C TRP A 262 2.98 5.10 -0.20
N ALA A 263 1.86 5.61 -0.71
CA ALA A 263 0.64 5.77 0.06
C ALA A 263 -0.28 4.57 -0.24
N SER A 264 -0.95 4.04 0.79
CA SER A 264 -1.96 3.01 0.61
C SER A 264 -3.13 3.22 1.57
N LEU A 265 -4.35 2.95 1.12
CA LEU A 265 -5.54 2.97 1.95
C LEU A 265 -6.34 1.69 1.73
N THR A 266 -6.78 1.05 2.82
CA THR A 266 -7.72 -0.08 2.75
C THR A 266 -9.03 0.20 3.47
N PHE A 267 -10.12 -0.32 2.92
CA PHE A 267 -11.46 -0.24 3.49
C PHE A 267 -12.35 -1.32 2.87
N ALA A 268 -13.52 -1.57 3.46
CA ALA A 268 -14.58 -2.35 2.83
C ALA A 268 -15.81 -1.49 2.59
N VAL A 269 -16.65 -1.91 1.64
CA VAL A 269 -17.98 -1.35 1.42
C VAL A 269 -19.00 -2.40 1.83
N PRO A 270 -19.80 -2.19 2.88
CA PRO A 270 -20.81 -3.17 3.34
C PRO A 270 -21.87 -3.50 2.27
N GLU A 271 -22.64 -4.57 2.49
CA GLU A 271 -23.82 -4.94 1.68
C GLU A 271 -25.00 -3.95 1.80
#